data_AF-A0A351TJ23-F1
#
_entry.id   AF-A0A351TJ23-F1
#
_cell.length_a   1.000
_cell.length_b   1.000
_cell.length_c   1.000
_cell.angle_alpha   90.00
_cell.angle_beta   90.00
_cell.angle_gamma   90.00
#
_symmetry.space_group_name_H-M   'P 1'
#
loop_
_entity.id
_entity.type
_entity.pdbx_description
1 polymer ?
#
loop_
_entity_poly.entity_id
_entity_poly.type
_entity_poly.pdbx_seq_one_letter_code
_entity_poly.pdbx_strand_id
1 'polypeptide(L)'
;QQLFTLAGILAFTDKLIDEETANKIRRTIEMTKVARIFEEEKLQALAEAAKEKELALAKAEEDKNLAFTKEKKESVFKMLKKNYPSEEIASIISGFTVDEIDTMRREISAQQV
;
A
#
# COMPACT_ATOMS: atom_id res chain seq x y z
N GLN A 1 39.41 -14.35 -5.00
CA GLN A 1 40.22 -14.76 -3.82
C GLN A 1 40.17 -13.72 -2.69
N GLN A 2 40.31 -12.41 -2.97
CA GLN A 2 40.25 -11.37 -1.92
C GLN A 2 38.95 -11.31 -1.11
N LEU A 3 37.78 -11.47 -1.76
CA LEU A 3 36.49 -11.47 -1.07
C LEU A 3 36.38 -12.57 0.00
N PHE A 4 36.95 -13.75 -0.28
CA PHE A 4 36.97 -14.86 0.66
C PHE A 4 37.87 -14.55 1.88
N THR A 5 39.02 -13.93 1.66
CA THR A 5 39.91 -13.46 2.74
C THR A 5 39.24 -12.39 3.59
N LEU A 6 38.57 -11.41 2.96
CA LEU A 6 37.86 -10.35 3.67
C LEU A 6 36.68 -10.90 4.48
N ALA A 7 35.90 -11.83 3.93
CA ALA A 7 34.83 -12.50 4.65
C ALA A 7 35.37 -13.31 5.85
N GLY A 8 36.52 -13.99 5.67
CA GLY A 8 37.20 -14.70 6.74
C GLY A 8 37.69 -13.78 7.85
N ILE A 9 38.29 -12.63 7.51
CA ILE A 9 38.70 -11.61 8.48
C ILE A 9 37.48 -11.06 9.22
N LEU A 10 36.39 -10.73 8.51
CA LEU A 10 35.17 -10.19 9.11
C LEU A 10 34.56 -11.17 10.13
N ALA A 11 34.40 -12.43 9.74
CA ALA A 11 33.87 -13.48 10.62
C ALA A 11 34.78 -13.77 11.83
N PHE A 12 36.10 -13.58 11.66
CA PHE A 12 37.06 -13.71 12.75
C PHE A 12 37.03 -12.51 13.70
N THR A 13 36.95 -11.28 13.17
CA THR A 13 36.88 -10.05 13.97
C THR A 13 35.63 -9.99 14.84
N ASP A 14 34.51 -10.56 14.38
CA ASP A 14 33.25 -10.64 15.16
C ASP A 14 33.41 -11.39 16.49
N LYS A 15 34.34 -12.37 16.55
CA LYS A 15 34.63 -13.13 17.77
C LYS A 15 35.67 -12.48 18.68
N LEU A 16 36.49 -11.58 18.14
CA LEU A 16 37.61 -10.98 18.86
C LEU A 16 37.28 -9.61 19.46
N ILE A 17 36.38 -8.86 18.83
CA ILE A 17 36.08 -7.50 19.21
C ILE A 17 34.94 -7.51 20.22
N ASP A 18 35.23 -7.04 21.44
CA ASP A 18 34.21 -6.78 22.45
C ASP A 18 33.38 -5.52 22.12
N GLU A 19 32.24 -5.37 22.76
CA GLU A 19 31.30 -4.27 22.48
C GLU A 19 31.88 -2.86 22.76
N GLU A 20 32.79 -2.72 23.72
CA GLU A 20 33.44 -1.44 24.02
C GLU A 20 34.41 -1.06 22.90
N THR A 21 35.22 -2.03 22.45
CA THR A 21 36.14 -1.87 21.33
C THR A 21 35.38 -1.63 20.02
N ALA A 22 34.27 -2.34 19.79
CA ALA A 22 33.40 -2.14 18.63
C ALA A 22 32.86 -0.70 18.57
N ASN A 23 32.46 -0.13 19.71
CA ASN A 23 31.97 1.24 19.77
C ASN A 23 33.04 2.29 19.43
N LYS A 24 34.30 2.07 19.85
CA LYS A 24 35.44 2.93 19.48
C LYS A 24 35.72 2.85 17.98
N ILE A 25 35.68 1.65 17.42
CA ILE A 25 35.86 1.39 15.99
C ILE A 25 34.73 2.05 15.19
N ARG A 26 33.47 1.89 15.59
CA ARG A 26 32.30 2.50 14.95
C ARG A 26 32.46 4.02 14.82
N ARG A 27 32.80 4.72 15.91
CA ARG A 27 33.05 6.18 15.90
C ARG A 27 34.16 6.60 14.94
N THR A 28 35.17 5.75 14.77
CA THR A 28 36.28 6.01 13.85
C THR A 28 35.86 5.77 12.40
N ILE A 29 35.04 4.73 12.15
CA ILE A 29 34.54 4.37 10.82
C ILE A 29 33.46 5.35 10.33
N GLU A 30 32.71 6.01 11.21
CA GLU A 30 31.66 6.99 10.87
C GLU A 30 32.14 8.07 9.89
N MET A 31 33.41 8.49 9.97
CA MET A 31 33.99 9.51 9.09
C MET A 31 34.55 8.95 7.77
N THR A 32 34.37 7.65 7.52
CA THR A 32 34.97 6.96 6.37
C THR A 32 33.96 6.72 5.25
N LYS A 33 34.48 6.40 4.06
CA LYS A 33 33.67 6.04 2.90
C LYS A 33 32.77 4.82 3.15
N VAL A 34 33.20 3.88 4.01
CA VAL A 34 32.43 2.67 4.33
C VAL A 34 31.16 3.02 5.12
N ALA A 35 31.26 3.93 6.10
CA ALA A 35 30.09 4.41 6.83
C ALA A 35 29.11 5.14 5.92
N ARG A 36 29.61 5.97 5.00
CA ARG A 36 28.77 6.66 4.02
C ARG A 36 27.99 5.68 3.13
N ILE A 37 28.63 4.63 2.63
CA ILE A 37 27.95 3.59 1.84
C ILE A 37 26.83 2.93 2.66
N PHE A 38 27.10 2.59 3.92
CA PHE A 38 26.11 1.99 4.80
C PHE A 38 24.91 2.92 5.07
N GLU A 39 25.16 4.21 5.23
CA GLU A 39 24.09 5.21 5.42
C GLU A 39 23.26 5.38 4.13
N GLU A 40 23.89 5.40 2.96
CA GLU A 40 23.21 5.43 1.66
C GLU A 40 22.33 4.19 1.45
N GLU A 41 22.82 2.98 1.76
CA GLU A 41 22.04 1.73 1.69
C GLU A 41 20.84 1.75 2.66
N LYS A 42 21.04 2.24 3.90
CA LYS A 42 19.95 2.40 4.87
C LYS A 42 18.88 3.36 4.35
N LEU A 43 19.28 4.49 3.78
CA LEU A 43 18.34 5.46 3.21
C LEU A 43 17.58 4.88 2.01
N GLN A 44 18.25 4.10 1.15
CA GLN A 44 17.60 3.40 0.05
C GLN A 44 16.56 2.39 0.57
N ALA A 45 16.91 1.56 1.56
CA ALA A 45 15.99 0.60 2.16
C ALA A 45 14.75 1.30 2.78
N LEU A 46 14.95 2.44 3.45
CA LEU A 46 13.84 3.24 3.99
C LEU A 46 12.98 3.84 2.87
N ALA A 47 13.58 4.30 1.77
CA ALA A 47 12.86 4.84 0.64
C ALA A 47 12.04 3.76 -0.09
N GLU A 48 12.59 2.56 -0.25
CA GLU A 48 11.88 1.41 -0.81
C GLU A 48 10.70 0.99 0.06
N ALA A 49 10.92 0.85 1.37
CA ALA A 49 9.85 0.55 2.32
C ALA A 49 8.75 1.62 2.33
N ALA A 50 9.11 2.90 2.19
CA ALA A 50 8.15 3.99 2.08
C ALA A 50 7.32 3.89 0.79
N LYS A 51 7.96 3.61 -0.36
CA LYS A 51 7.26 3.42 -1.64
C LYS A 51 6.32 2.22 -1.61
N GLU A 52 6.75 1.09 -1.02
CA GLU A 52 5.88 -0.08 -0.88
C GLU A 52 4.66 0.23 -0.02
N LYS A 53 4.84 0.98 1.08
CA LYS A 53 3.74 1.40 1.94
C LYS A 53 2.77 2.33 1.19
N GLU A 54 3.29 3.28 0.42
CA GLU A 54 2.45 4.19 -0.38
C GLU A 54 1.64 3.43 -1.44
N LEU A 55 2.27 2.49 -2.16
CA LEU A 55 1.59 1.63 -3.12
C LEU A 55 0.52 0.74 -2.45
N ALA A 56 0.81 0.20 -1.27
CA ALA A 56 -0.14 -0.59 -0.52
C ALA A 56 -1.34 0.24 -0.04
N LEU A 57 -1.11 1.49 0.39
CA LEU A 57 -2.17 2.41 0.76
C LEU A 57 -3.02 2.81 -0.45
N ALA A 58 -2.41 3.15 -1.57
CA ALA A 58 -3.13 3.51 -2.80
C ALA A 58 -4.02 2.35 -3.29
N LYS A 59 -3.47 1.12 -3.31
CA LYS A 59 -4.27 -0.09 -3.63
C LYS A 59 -5.40 -0.31 -2.63
N ALA A 60 -5.14 -0.14 -1.34
CA ALA A 60 -6.16 -0.30 -0.32
C ALA A 60 -7.27 0.76 -0.42
N GLU A 61 -6.94 1.99 -0.82
CA GLU A 61 -7.93 3.03 -1.11
C GLU A 61 -8.74 2.73 -2.37
N GLU A 62 -8.09 2.27 -3.44
CA GLU A 62 -8.77 1.85 -4.66
C GLU A 62 -9.72 0.68 -4.40
N ASP A 63 -9.26 -0.35 -3.68
CA ASP A 63 -10.07 -1.51 -3.29
C ASP A 63 -11.26 -1.10 -2.41
N LYS A 64 -11.05 -0.18 -1.46
CA LYS A 64 -12.15 0.38 -0.65
C LYS A 64 -13.14 1.15 -1.49
N ASN A 65 -12.69 1.96 -2.44
CA ASN A 65 -13.56 2.72 -3.33
C ASN A 65 -14.36 1.79 -4.27
N LEU A 66 -13.73 0.74 -4.78
CA LEU A 66 -14.39 -0.29 -5.59
C LEU A 66 -15.40 -1.09 -4.78
N ALA A 67 -15.08 -1.46 -3.54
CA ALA A 67 -16.02 -2.13 -2.64
C ALA A 67 -17.21 -1.23 -2.31
N PHE A 68 -16.96 0.03 -1.96
CA PHE A 68 -17.98 1.00 -1.63
C PHE A 68 -18.92 1.31 -2.81
N THR A 69 -18.38 1.41 -4.03
CA THR A 69 -19.20 1.59 -5.24
C THR A 69 -20.05 0.34 -5.54
N LYS A 70 -19.52 -0.87 -5.34
CA LYS A 70 -20.30 -2.11 -5.49
C LYS A 70 -21.43 -2.21 -4.45
N GLU A 71 -21.16 -1.95 -3.18
CA GLU A 71 -22.16 -1.96 -2.11
C GLU A 71 -23.29 -0.94 -2.36
N LYS A 72 -22.92 0.27 -2.82
CA LYS A 72 -23.91 1.27 -3.22
C LYS A 72 -24.76 0.81 -4.40
N LYS A 73 -24.14 0.23 -5.44
CA LYS A 73 -24.88 -0.34 -6.58
C LYS A 73 -25.86 -1.42 -6.13
N GLU A 74 -25.44 -2.35 -5.27
CA GLU A 74 -26.33 -3.39 -4.73
C GLU A 74 -27.50 -2.80 -3.93
N SER A 75 -27.26 -1.73 -3.18
CA SER A 75 -28.31 -1.01 -2.44
C SER A 75 -29.32 -0.36 -3.39
N VAL A 76 -28.85 0.28 -4.46
CA VAL A 76 -29.71 0.80 -5.55
C VAL A 76 -30.54 -0.33 -6.16
N PHE A 77 -29.93 -1.46 -6.51
CA PHE A 77 -30.64 -2.62 -7.07
C PHE A 77 -31.74 -3.15 -6.13
N LYS A 78 -31.48 -3.22 -4.82
CA LYS A 78 -32.48 -3.66 -3.82
C LYS A 78 -33.67 -2.69 -3.73
N MET A 79 -33.42 -1.38 -3.82
CA MET A 79 -34.48 -0.36 -3.80
C MET A 79 -35.30 -0.35 -5.09
N LEU A 80 -34.65 -0.54 -6.25
CA LEU A 80 -35.33 -0.66 -7.54
C LEU A 80 -36.28 -1.87 -7.57
N LYS A 81 -35.86 -3.03 -7.04
CA LYS A 81 -36.74 -4.21 -6.90
C LYS A 81 -37.95 -3.98 -5.99
N LYS A 82 -37.84 -3.08 -5.02
CA LYS A 82 -38.93 -2.68 -4.12
C LYS A 82 -39.81 -1.55 -4.69
N ASN A 83 -39.59 -1.15 -5.94
CA ASN A 83 -40.37 -0.13 -6.66
C ASN A 83 -40.30 1.29 -6.05
N TYR A 84 -39.17 1.65 -5.41
CA TYR A 84 -38.92 3.03 -4.97
C TYR A 84 -38.71 3.96 -6.17
N PRO A 85 -39.20 5.21 -6.14
CA PRO A 85 -38.99 6.17 -7.23
C PRO A 85 -37.51 6.59 -7.34
N SER A 86 -37.05 6.85 -8.56
CA SER A 86 -35.63 7.12 -8.87
C SER A 86 -35.10 8.38 -8.16
N GLU A 87 -35.97 9.37 -7.93
CA GLU A 87 -35.66 10.59 -7.18
C GLU A 87 -35.37 10.32 -5.69
N GLU A 88 -36.13 9.43 -5.05
CA GLU A 88 -35.89 9.05 -3.65
C GLU A 88 -34.61 8.23 -3.51
N ILE A 89 -34.32 7.34 -4.47
CA ILE A 89 -33.09 6.55 -4.46
C ILE A 89 -31.86 7.46 -4.61
N ALA A 90 -31.90 8.45 -5.50
CA ALA A 90 -30.85 9.45 -5.66
C ALA A 90 -30.64 10.29 -4.38
N SER A 91 -31.72 10.55 -3.63
CA SER A 91 -31.63 11.27 -2.36
C SER A 91 -31.07 10.41 -1.21
N ILE A 92 -31.29 9.09 -1.21
CA ILE A 92 -30.84 8.19 -0.15
C ILE A 92 -29.39 7.73 -0.39
N ILE A 93 -29.02 7.49 -1.65
CA ILE A 93 -27.70 6.98 -2.01
C ILE A 93 -26.93 8.10 -2.72
N SER A 94 -26.16 8.86 -1.94
CA SER A 94 -25.27 9.89 -2.49
C SER A 94 -24.25 9.28 -3.46
N GLY A 95 -24.19 9.81 -4.69
CA GLY A 95 -23.23 9.40 -5.73
C GLY A 95 -23.82 8.73 -6.97
N PHE A 96 -25.15 8.64 -7.09
CA PHE A 96 -25.85 8.23 -8.31
C PHE A 96 -26.79 9.33 -8.77
N THR A 97 -26.82 9.59 -10.07
CA THR A 97 -27.76 10.52 -10.69
C THR A 97 -29.09 9.84 -11.00
N VAL A 98 -30.16 10.64 -11.14
CA VAL A 98 -31.50 10.13 -11.48
C VAL A 98 -31.48 9.39 -12.83
N ASP A 99 -30.71 9.89 -13.80
CA ASP A 99 -30.57 9.29 -15.14
C ASP A 99 -29.86 7.94 -15.09
N GLU A 100 -28.79 7.80 -14.28
CA GLU A 100 -28.10 6.52 -14.07
C GLU A 100 -29.03 5.47 -13.43
N ILE A 101 -29.82 5.87 -12.44
CA ILE A 101 -30.78 4.98 -11.76
C ILE A 101 -31.90 4.54 -12.72
N ASP A 102 -32.41 5.45 -13.56
CA ASP A 102 -33.43 5.13 -14.57
C ASP A 102 -32.89 4.20 -15.66
N THR A 103 -31.62 4.34 -16.03
CA THR A 103 -30.96 3.42 -16.96
C THR A 103 -30.85 2.03 -16.34
N MET A 104 -30.42 1.93 -15.07
CA MET A 104 -30.38 0.66 -14.33
C MET A 104 -31.77 0.02 -14.18
N ARG A 105 -32.83 0.83 -14.00
CA ARG A 105 -34.21 0.36 -13.95
C ARG A 105 -34.62 -0.31 -15.27
N ARG A 106 -34.33 0.32 -16.41
CA ARG A 106 -34.64 -0.24 -17.74
C ARG A 106 -33.91 -1.56 -17.99
N GLU A 107 -32.65 -1.67 -17.58
CA GLU A 107 -31.87 -2.91 -17.71
C GLU A 107 -32.45 -4.06 -16.87
N ILE A 108 -32.88 -3.79 -15.63
CA ILE A 108 -33.52 -4.80 -14.77
C ILE A 108 -34.83 -5.28 -15.38
N SER A 109 -35.66 -4.36 -15.87
CA SER A 109 -36.93 -4.69 -16.52
C SER A 109 -36.73 -5.49 -17.82
N ALA A 110 -35.65 -5.21 -18.57
CA ALA A 110 -35.31 -5.93 -19.78
C ALA A 110 -34.75 -7.35 -19.52
N GLN A 111 -34.15 -7.61 -18.37
CA GLN A 111 -33.64 -8.93 -17.98
C GLN A 111 -34.71 -9.84 -17.33
N GLN A 112 -35.90 -9.31 -17.02
CA GLN A 112 -37.01 -10.06 -16.42
C GLN A 112 -38.04 -10.57 -17.46
N VAL A 113 -37.79 -10.38 -18.76
CA VAL A 113 -38.58 -10.91 -19.90
C VAL A 113 -37.86 -12.12 -20.48
#